data_AF-A0A9P7DVE4-F1
#
_entry.id   AF-A0A9P7DVE4-F1
#
_cell.length_a   1.000
_cell.length_b   1.000
_cell.length_c   1.000
_cell.angle_alpha   90.00
_cell.angle_beta   90.00
_cell.angle_gamma   90.00
#
_symmetry.space_group_name_H-M   'P 1'
#
loop_
_entity.id
_entity.type
_entity.pdbx_description
1 polymer ?
#
loop_
_entity_poly.entity_id
_entity_poly.type
_entity_poly.pdbx_seq_one_letter_code
_entity_poly.pdbx_strand_id
1 'polypeptide(L)'
;MAAIVSYRNMCRFNSGFFFRHELLTPYKWYWRVEPDVRYYCDLDYDPFLFMEDHDKIYGFTISMPEWEPTIPSLWSTVKNFVAEYPQYVSPDNSMDFLSDNAGDSYNMCHFWSNFEIADMDFWRGEAYTKFFEYLENTGGFYYERWGDAPVHSIAAALFTRKDQIHFFKDIGYKHAEFAHCPQGKQWREGHCSCDPNDNFDFAQNSCLRHFMRLHD
;
A
#
# COMPACT_ATOMS: atom_id res chain seq x y z
N MET A 1 7.43 15.57 -15.03
CA MET A 1 8.43 14.52 -14.72
C MET A 1 8.54 13.58 -15.90
N ALA A 2 9.61 13.74 -16.69
CA ALA A 2 9.84 12.99 -17.92
C ALA A 2 10.09 11.49 -17.66
N ALA A 3 9.94 10.71 -18.72
CA ALA A 3 10.12 9.27 -18.84
C ALA A 3 11.50 8.74 -18.38
N ILE A 4 11.74 8.62 -17.07
CA ILE A 4 12.97 8.01 -16.54
C ILE A 4 12.82 6.49 -16.53
N VAL A 5 13.63 5.80 -17.33
CA VAL A 5 13.64 4.31 -17.41
C VAL A 5 13.96 3.68 -16.06
N SER A 6 14.91 4.24 -15.30
CA SER A 6 15.24 3.71 -13.97
C SER A 6 14.09 3.80 -12.97
N TYR A 7 13.25 4.84 -13.05
CA TYR A 7 12.06 4.95 -12.20
C TYR A 7 11.04 3.85 -12.51
N ARG A 8 10.82 3.56 -13.79
CA ARG A 8 9.95 2.45 -14.21
C ARG A 8 10.50 1.08 -13.78
N ASN A 9 11.82 0.91 -13.89
CA ASN A 9 12.49 -0.29 -13.39
C ASN A 9 12.30 -0.45 -11.87
N MET A 10 12.38 0.66 -11.12
CA MET A 10 12.13 0.66 -9.67
C MET A 10 10.68 0.28 -9.35
N CYS A 11 9.69 0.91 -9.99
CA CYS A 11 8.28 0.56 -9.77
C CYS A 11 8.00 -0.91 -10.10
N ARG A 12 8.55 -1.42 -11.21
CA ARG A 12 8.43 -2.83 -11.59
C ARG A 12 9.16 -3.75 -10.60
N PHE A 13 10.36 -3.38 -10.15
CA PHE A 13 11.14 -4.14 -9.18
C PHE A 13 10.40 -4.30 -7.85
N ASN A 14 9.87 -3.19 -7.34
CA ASN A 14 9.08 -3.20 -6.10
C ASN A 14 7.75 -3.94 -6.29
N SER A 15 7.11 -3.87 -7.46
CA SER A 15 5.87 -4.62 -7.76
C SER A 15 6.02 -6.13 -7.88
N GLY A 16 7.23 -6.69 -8.06
CA GLY A 16 7.30 -8.11 -8.48
C GLY A 16 8.57 -8.88 -8.15
N PHE A 17 9.62 -8.21 -7.69
CA PHE A 17 10.95 -8.84 -7.60
C PHE A 17 11.62 -8.71 -6.24
N PHE A 18 11.45 -7.61 -5.50
CA PHE A 18 12.19 -7.41 -4.25
C PHE A 18 11.98 -8.59 -3.29
N PHE A 19 10.73 -9.07 -3.15
CA PHE A 19 10.40 -10.15 -2.23
C PHE A 19 10.92 -11.54 -2.62
N ARG A 20 11.50 -11.65 -3.83
CA ARG A 20 12.15 -12.85 -4.37
C ARG A 20 13.67 -12.78 -4.28
N HIS A 21 14.23 -11.65 -3.83
CA HIS A 21 15.68 -11.49 -3.70
C HIS A 21 16.24 -12.49 -2.69
N GLU A 22 17.38 -13.12 -2.98
CA GLU A 22 17.96 -14.19 -2.15
C GLU A 22 18.14 -13.79 -0.68
N LEU A 23 18.59 -12.55 -0.44
CA LEU A 23 18.74 -11.99 0.91
C LEU A 23 17.43 -11.84 1.68
N LEU A 24 16.29 -11.80 0.99
CA LEU A 24 14.97 -11.65 1.59
C LEU A 24 14.23 -12.98 1.72
N THR A 25 14.68 -14.04 1.03
CA THR A 25 14.05 -15.38 1.10
C THR A 25 13.93 -15.97 2.51
N PRO A 26 14.86 -15.74 3.46
CA PRO A 26 14.73 -16.29 4.82
C PRO A 26 13.70 -15.57 5.70
N TYR A 27 13.18 -14.41 5.27
CA TYR A 27 12.33 -13.56 6.10
C TYR A 27 10.87 -13.62 5.64
N LYS A 28 9.96 -13.67 6.64
CA LYS A 28 8.52 -13.54 6.47
C LYS A 28 8.09 -12.07 6.41
N TRP A 29 8.67 -11.21 7.23
CA TRP A 29 8.28 -9.79 7.32
C TRP A 29 9.33 -8.87 6.72
N TYR A 30 8.88 -7.75 6.15
CA TYR A 30 9.76 -6.62 5.81
C TYR A 30 9.14 -5.31 6.29
N TRP A 31 10.01 -4.33 6.55
CA TRP A 31 9.64 -2.93 6.71
C TRP A 31 10.40 -2.12 5.66
N ARG A 32 9.69 -1.54 4.70
CA ARG A 32 10.29 -0.66 3.69
C ARG A 32 10.66 0.69 4.29
N VAL A 33 11.89 1.11 4.06
CA VAL A 33 12.45 2.39 4.48
C VAL A 33 13.12 3.06 3.29
N GLU A 34 12.66 4.24 2.90
CA GLU A 34 13.25 5.06 1.84
C GLU A 34 14.23 6.11 2.42
N PRO A 35 15.12 6.69 1.60
CA PRO A 35 15.90 7.87 1.98
C PRO A 35 15.01 9.08 2.31
N ASP A 36 15.57 10.03 3.07
CA ASP A 36 14.94 11.32 3.40
C ASP A 36 13.58 11.22 4.12
N VAL A 37 13.35 10.11 4.83
CA VAL A 37 12.19 9.92 5.72
C VAL A 37 12.45 10.41 7.14
N ARG A 38 11.37 10.67 7.88
CA ARG A 38 11.43 10.96 9.32
C ARG A 38 10.46 10.06 10.07
N TYR A 39 10.94 9.49 11.17
CA TYR A 39 10.13 8.86 12.21
C TYR A 39 10.07 9.80 13.41
N TYR A 40 8.86 10.13 13.85
CA TYR A 40 8.64 11.18 14.84
C TYR A 40 8.35 10.69 16.25
N CYS A 41 7.97 9.42 16.38
CA CYS A 41 7.49 8.84 17.62
C CYS A 41 8.34 7.62 17.99
N ASP A 42 8.53 7.42 19.28
CA ASP A 42 9.05 6.18 19.83
C ASP A 42 8.05 5.05 19.59
N LEU A 43 8.58 3.84 19.38
CA LEU A 43 7.79 2.61 19.29
C LEU A 43 8.20 1.71 20.46
N ASP A 44 7.26 1.42 21.36
CA ASP A 44 7.50 0.64 22.59
C ASP A 44 7.10 -0.84 22.45
N TYR A 45 6.76 -1.27 21.24
CA TYR A 45 6.43 -2.66 20.88
C TYR A 45 7.13 -3.09 19.59
N ASP A 46 7.15 -4.39 19.33
CA ASP A 46 7.65 -4.96 18.08
C ASP A 46 6.52 -4.97 17.03
N PRO A 47 6.63 -4.20 15.93
CA PRO A 47 5.58 -4.10 14.93
C PRO A 47 5.43 -5.39 14.12
N PHE A 48 6.48 -6.20 13.95
CA PHE A 48 6.37 -7.48 13.26
C PHE A 48 5.61 -8.49 14.10
N LEU A 49 5.90 -8.55 15.41
CA LEU A 49 5.12 -9.39 16.33
C LEU A 49 3.67 -8.93 16.41
N PHE A 50 3.41 -7.62 16.44
CA PHE A 50 2.05 -7.11 16.38
C PHE A 50 1.30 -7.60 15.13
N MET A 51 1.94 -7.52 13.96
CA MET A 51 1.33 -7.96 12.71
C MET A 51 1.05 -9.47 12.72
N GLU A 52 1.98 -10.28 13.23
CA GLU A 52 1.82 -11.74 13.38
C GLU A 52 0.69 -12.09 14.36
N ASP A 53 0.71 -11.53 15.57
CA ASP A 53 -0.21 -11.86 16.66
C ASP A 53 -1.66 -11.43 16.36
N HIS A 54 -1.86 -10.47 15.45
CA HIS A 54 -3.17 -9.92 15.10
C HIS A 54 -3.63 -10.27 13.68
N ASP A 55 -3.01 -11.28 13.05
CA ASP A 55 -3.34 -11.77 11.71
C ASP A 55 -3.41 -10.63 10.68
N LYS A 56 -2.41 -9.76 10.68
CA LYS A 56 -2.27 -8.70 9.68
C LYS A 56 -1.41 -9.19 8.52
N ILE A 57 -1.59 -8.59 7.35
CA ILE A 57 -0.82 -8.89 6.15
C ILE A 57 -0.12 -7.65 5.63
N TYR A 58 -0.77 -6.49 5.69
CA TYR A 58 -0.24 -5.26 5.09
C TYR A 58 -0.50 -4.07 5.99
N GLY A 59 0.54 -3.29 6.29
CA GLY A 59 0.48 -2.15 7.19
C GLY A 59 1.02 -0.87 6.54
N PHE A 60 0.33 0.25 6.75
CA PHE A 60 0.65 1.54 6.15
C PHE A 60 0.48 2.72 7.13
N THR A 61 1.06 3.88 6.79
CA THR A 61 0.91 5.15 7.53
C THR A 61 0.27 6.26 6.70
N ILE A 62 0.39 6.25 5.37
CA ILE A 62 -0.18 7.29 4.49
C ILE A 62 -0.94 6.62 3.35
N SER A 63 -2.08 7.21 2.96
CA SER A 63 -2.84 6.82 1.77
C SER A 63 -3.31 8.04 0.99
N MET A 64 -3.25 7.98 -0.33
CA MET A 64 -3.51 9.12 -1.22
C MET A 64 -4.02 8.66 -2.59
N PRO A 65 -4.64 9.53 -3.39
CA PRO A 65 -5.00 9.21 -4.76
C PRO A 65 -3.75 9.24 -5.64
N GLU A 66 -3.67 8.31 -6.59
CA GLU A 66 -2.70 8.31 -7.67
C GLU A 66 -3.05 9.37 -8.72
N TRP A 67 -2.05 9.79 -9.48
CA TRP A 67 -2.25 10.63 -10.65
C TRP A 67 -2.67 9.77 -11.85
N GLU A 68 -3.97 9.79 -12.19
CA GLU A 68 -4.60 8.97 -13.25
C GLU A 68 -3.81 8.87 -14.57
N PRO A 69 -3.18 9.95 -15.13
CA PRO A 69 -2.39 9.86 -16.36
C PRO A 69 -1.18 8.90 -16.30
N THR A 70 -0.83 8.40 -15.12
CA THR A 70 0.26 7.43 -14.93
C THR A 70 -0.21 5.98 -15.05
N ILE A 71 -1.51 5.76 -14.89
CA ILE A 71 -2.16 4.45 -14.81
C ILE A 71 -3.48 4.36 -15.63
N PRO A 72 -3.61 5.00 -16.82
CA PRO A 72 -4.89 5.07 -17.52
C PRO A 72 -5.51 3.70 -17.87
N SER A 73 -4.72 2.63 -18.03
CA SER A 73 -5.24 1.28 -18.28
C SER A 73 -5.08 0.29 -17.12
N LEU A 74 -4.58 0.73 -15.96
CA LEU A 74 -4.36 -0.17 -14.82
C LEU A 74 -5.68 -0.80 -14.35
N TRP A 75 -6.71 0.02 -14.11
CA TRP A 75 -7.97 -0.50 -13.56
C TRP A 75 -8.72 -1.42 -14.55
N SER A 76 -8.73 -1.09 -15.85
CA SER A 76 -9.34 -1.97 -16.84
C SER A 76 -8.59 -3.31 -16.92
N THR A 77 -7.26 -3.30 -16.80
CA THR A 77 -6.44 -4.52 -16.71
C THR A 77 -6.78 -5.33 -15.46
N VAL A 78 -6.93 -4.68 -14.30
CA VAL A 78 -7.34 -5.33 -13.05
C VAL A 78 -8.72 -5.96 -13.16
N LYS A 79 -9.71 -5.27 -13.76
CA LYS A 79 -11.04 -5.83 -13.98
C LYS A 79 -11.00 -7.08 -14.85
N ASN A 80 -10.17 -7.09 -15.89
CA ASN A 80 -9.98 -8.28 -16.74
C ASN A 80 -9.35 -9.44 -15.95
N PHE A 81 -8.34 -9.17 -15.12
CA PHE A 81 -7.74 -10.17 -14.25
C PHE A 81 -8.75 -10.76 -13.27
N VAL A 82 -9.55 -9.92 -12.60
CA VAL A 82 -10.57 -10.37 -11.64
C VAL A 82 -11.68 -11.19 -12.33
N ALA A 83 -12.05 -10.85 -13.56
CA ALA A 83 -13.01 -11.63 -14.34
C ALA A 83 -12.47 -13.02 -14.71
N GLU A 84 -11.16 -13.14 -14.97
CA GLU A 84 -10.49 -14.41 -15.32
C GLU A 84 -10.16 -15.25 -14.08
N TYR A 85 -9.82 -14.61 -12.96
CA TYR A 85 -9.40 -15.25 -11.70
C TYR A 85 -10.26 -14.81 -10.50
N PRO A 86 -11.59 -15.00 -10.52
CA PRO A 86 -12.47 -14.53 -9.45
C PRO A 86 -12.19 -15.23 -8.12
N GLN A 87 -11.59 -16.42 -8.13
CA GLN A 87 -11.23 -17.18 -6.92
C GLN A 87 -10.19 -16.50 -6.03
N TYR A 88 -9.42 -15.53 -6.57
CA TYR A 88 -8.43 -14.79 -5.78
C TYR A 88 -9.02 -13.59 -5.06
N VAL A 89 -10.22 -13.15 -5.44
CA VAL A 89 -10.87 -12.02 -4.78
C VAL A 89 -11.49 -12.49 -3.48
N SER A 90 -11.03 -11.93 -2.37
CA SER A 90 -11.60 -12.19 -1.06
C SER A 90 -13.05 -11.70 -1.01
N PRO A 91 -14.00 -12.45 -0.44
CA PRO A 91 -15.38 -11.98 -0.30
C PRO A 91 -15.49 -10.79 0.68
N ASP A 92 -14.58 -10.70 1.66
CA ASP A 92 -14.52 -9.63 2.67
C ASP A 92 -13.40 -8.63 2.36
N ASN A 93 -13.18 -8.34 1.08
CA ASN A 93 -12.13 -7.45 0.61
C ASN A 93 -12.40 -5.96 0.89
N SER A 94 -11.46 -5.10 0.48
CA SER A 94 -11.50 -3.64 0.64
C SER A 94 -11.88 -2.92 -0.66
N MET A 95 -12.82 -3.43 -1.47
CA MET A 95 -13.26 -2.80 -2.72
C MET A 95 -13.69 -1.34 -2.52
N ASP A 96 -14.38 -1.03 -1.42
CA ASP A 96 -14.87 0.33 -1.12
C ASP A 96 -13.73 1.32 -0.80
N PHE A 97 -12.50 0.83 -0.56
CA PHE A 97 -11.32 1.69 -0.54
C PHE A 97 -10.89 2.09 -1.95
N LEU A 98 -10.95 1.15 -2.90
CA LEU A 98 -10.52 1.35 -4.28
C LEU A 98 -11.58 2.01 -5.18
N SER A 99 -12.86 1.92 -4.82
CA SER A 99 -13.94 2.31 -5.71
C SER A 99 -15.17 2.80 -4.95
N ASP A 100 -15.72 3.94 -5.39
CA ASP A 100 -16.97 4.48 -4.84
C ASP A 100 -18.23 3.92 -5.55
N ASN A 101 -18.05 3.03 -6.53
CA ASN A 101 -19.12 2.47 -7.34
C ASN A 101 -18.96 0.96 -7.58
N ALA A 102 -18.66 0.22 -6.50
CA ALA A 102 -18.61 -1.24 -6.48
C ALA A 102 -17.67 -1.85 -7.55
N GLY A 103 -16.57 -1.15 -7.85
CA GLY A 103 -15.54 -1.60 -8.77
C GLY A 103 -15.72 -1.15 -10.23
N ASP A 104 -16.77 -0.39 -10.57
CA ASP A 104 -16.94 0.08 -11.95
C ASP A 104 -15.78 0.98 -12.40
N SER A 105 -15.39 1.93 -11.55
CA SER A 105 -14.21 2.78 -11.72
C SER A 105 -13.30 2.79 -10.49
N TYR A 106 -12.00 2.98 -10.72
CA TYR A 106 -11.02 3.22 -9.66
C TYR A 106 -11.11 4.67 -9.19
N ASN A 107 -11.18 4.89 -7.88
CA ASN A 107 -11.15 6.23 -7.28
C ASN A 107 -9.71 6.76 -7.08
N MET A 108 -8.71 6.01 -7.58
CA MET A 108 -7.28 6.27 -7.51
C MET A 108 -6.63 6.05 -6.13
N CYS A 109 -7.38 5.68 -5.09
CA CYS A 109 -6.84 5.52 -3.75
C CYS A 109 -5.87 4.36 -3.61
N HIS A 110 -4.70 4.65 -3.05
CA HIS A 110 -3.66 3.67 -2.75
C HIS A 110 -2.98 3.98 -1.42
N PHE A 111 -2.39 2.96 -0.80
CA PHE A 111 -1.46 3.06 0.32
C PHE A 111 -0.09 3.47 -0.22
N TRP A 112 0.57 4.42 0.44
CA TRP A 112 1.79 5.02 -0.07
C TRP A 112 3.02 4.17 0.28
N SER A 113 3.49 3.38 -0.68
CA SER A 113 4.41 2.25 -0.47
C SER A 113 5.83 2.57 0.02
N ASN A 114 6.22 3.85 0.13
CA ASN A 114 7.52 4.18 0.74
C ASN A 114 7.59 3.81 2.24
N PHE A 115 6.43 3.72 2.90
CA PHE A 115 6.28 3.03 4.17
C PHE A 115 5.38 1.81 3.97
N GLU A 116 5.91 0.63 4.24
CA GLU A 116 5.16 -0.63 4.27
C GLU A 116 5.74 -1.53 5.35
N ILE A 117 4.89 -2.12 6.18
CA ILE A 117 5.23 -3.31 6.96
C ILE A 117 4.29 -4.41 6.49
N ALA A 118 4.81 -5.46 5.85
CA ALA A 118 3.94 -6.46 5.25
C ALA A 118 4.55 -7.86 5.24
N ASP A 119 3.66 -8.85 5.13
CA ASP A 119 3.97 -10.27 5.02
C ASP A 119 4.45 -10.58 3.60
N MET A 120 5.68 -11.07 3.48
CA MET A 120 6.31 -11.46 2.23
C MET A 120 5.65 -12.69 1.61
N ASP A 121 5.00 -13.54 2.42
CA ASP A 121 4.31 -14.72 1.92
C ASP A 121 3.04 -14.33 1.14
N PHE A 122 2.44 -13.16 1.42
CA PHE A 122 1.39 -12.59 0.59
C PHE A 122 1.89 -12.29 -0.83
N TRP A 123 3.04 -11.63 -0.95
CA TRP A 123 3.67 -11.32 -2.25
C TRP A 123 4.16 -12.57 -2.99
N ARG A 124 4.62 -13.58 -2.24
CA ARG A 124 5.05 -14.88 -2.80
C ARG A 124 3.89 -15.80 -3.15
N GLY A 125 2.69 -15.52 -2.62
CA GLY A 125 1.48 -16.30 -2.83
C GLY A 125 1.05 -16.37 -4.29
N GLU A 126 0.25 -17.38 -4.61
CA GLU A 126 -0.23 -17.65 -5.96
C GLU A 126 -1.02 -16.47 -6.54
N ALA A 127 -1.96 -15.91 -5.76
CA ALA A 127 -2.81 -14.80 -6.19
C ALA A 127 -1.99 -13.58 -6.63
N TYR A 128 -1.05 -13.12 -5.79
CA TYR A 128 -0.21 -11.97 -6.13
C TYR A 128 0.75 -12.28 -7.28
N THR A 129 1.37 -13.47 -7.28
CA THR A 129 2.27 -13.88 -8.37
C THR A 129 1.55 -13.88 -9.71
N LYS A 130 0.32 -14.43 -9.78
CA LYS A 130 -0.51 -14.42 -10.98
C LYS A 130 -0.94 -13.01 -11.38
N PHE A 131 -1.31 -12.19 -10.41
CA PHE A 131 -1.65 -10.79 -10.66
C PHE A 131 -0.49 -10.01 -11.25
N PHE A 132 0.69 -10.09 -10.64
CA PHE A 132 1.90 -9.43 -11.15
C PHE A 132 2.28 -9.93 -12.56
N GLU A 133 2.26 -11.25 -12.80
CA GLU A 133 2.51 -11.82 -14.13
C GLU A 133 1.53 -11.29 -15.19
N TYR A 134 0.26 -11.14 -14.83
CA TYR A 134 -0.76 -10.58 -15.71
C TYR A 134 -0.45 -9.12 -16.06
N LEU A 135 -0.14 -8.30 -15.05
CA LEU A 135 0.24 -6.89 -15.24
C LEU A 135 1.54 -6.73 -16.05
N GLU A 136 2.55 -7.54 -15.75
CA GLU A 136 3.84 -7.54 -16.45
C GLU A 136 3.66 -7.79 -17.95
N ASN A 137 2.79 -8.73 -18.32
CA ASN A 137 2.56 -9.11 -19.71
C ASN A 137 1.83 -8.02 -20.54
N THR A 138 1.17 -7.05 -19.92
CA THR A 138 0.56 -5.93 -20.65
C THR A 138 1.56 -4.82 -20.98
N GLY A 139 2.71 -4.80 -20.29
CA GLY A 139 3.74 -3.78 -20.46
C GLY A 139 3.40 -2.42 -19.81
N GLY A 140 2.35 -2.32 -18.99
CA GLY A 140 1.91 -1.07 -18.36
C GLY A 140 2.98 -0.35 -17.52
N PHE A 141 3.92 -1.10 -16.92
CA PHE A 141 5.09 -0.52 -16.25
C PHE A 141 5.97 0.34 -17.17
N TYR A 142 6.01 0.03 -18.48
CA TYR A 142 6.85 0.70 -19.47
C TYR A 142 6.09 1.61 -20.44
N TYR A 143 4.95 1.15 -20.93
CA TYR A 143 4.10 1.93 -21.85
C TYR A 143 3.34 3.05 -21.13
N GLU A 144 3.09 2.88 -19.82
CA GLU A 144 2.56 3.91 -18.93
C GLU A 144 3.61 4.25 -17.85
N ARG A 145 3.18 4.37 -16.59
CA ARG A 145 4.06 4.57 -15.43
C ARG A 145 3.42 4.00 -14.17
N TRP A 146 3.02 2.73 -14.23
CA TRP A 146 2.42 2.03 -13.09
C TRP A 146 3.41 2.01 -11.92
N GLY A 147 3.04 2.70 -10.85
CA GLY A 147 3.77 2.67 -9.58
C GLY A 147 3.53 1.37 -8.83
N ASP A 148 4.49 0.96 -8.02
CA ASP A 148 4.30 -0.15 -7.07
C ASP A 148 3.22 0.16 -6.03
N ALA A 149 3.07 1.42 -5.62
CA ALA A 149 2.06 1.81 -4.64
C ALA A 149 0.61 1.46 -5.04
N PRO A 150 0.09 1.87 -6.22
CA PRO A 150 -1.24 1.42 -6.66
C PRO A 150 -1.30 -0.09 -6.94
N VAL A 151 -0.23 -0.73 -7.43
CA VAL A 151 -0.21 -2.18 -7.68
C VAL A 151 -0.35 -2.98 -6.38
N HIS A 152 0.47 -2.65 -5.36
CA HIS A 152 0.41 -3.26 -4.03
C HIS A 152 -0.95 -3.03 -3.38
N SER A 153 -1.46 -1.81 -3.46
CA SER A 153 -2.72 -1.44 -2.84
C SER A 153 -3.90 -2.17 -3.43
N ILE A 154 -3.97 -2.28 -4.76
CA ILE A 154 -5.03 -3.03 -5.44
C ILE A 154 -4.97 -4.51 -5.04
N ALA A 155 -3.77 -5.11 -5.05
CA ALA A 155 -3.64 -6.51 -4.66
C ALA A 155 -4.01 -6.75 -3.20
N ALA A 156 -3.49 -5.95 -2.26
CA ALA A 156 -3.81 -6.06 -0.84
C ALA A 156 -5.31 -5.89 -0.62
N ALA A 157 -5.91 -4.86 -1.22
CA ALA A 157 -7.32 -4.56 -1.07
C ALA A 157 -8.25 -5.60 -1.72
N LEU A 158 -7.84 -6.34 -2.75
CA LEU A 158 -8.68 -7.35 -3.40
C LEU A 158 -8.47 -8.78 -2.87
N PHE A 159 -7.23 -9.15 -2.55
CA PHE A 159 -6.85 -10.55 -2.29
C PHE A 159 -6.74 -10.91 -0.80
N THR A 160 -6.92 -9.94 0.09
CA THR A 160 -6.95 -10.16 1.54
C THR A 160 -8.32 -9.80 2.11
N ARG A 161 -8.60 -10.22 3.34
CA ARG A 161 -9.74 -9.65 4.08
C ARG A 161 -9.40 -8.26 4.55
N LYS A 162 -10.38 -7.35 4.57
CA LYS A 162 -10.20 -5.96 4.98
C LYS A 162 -9.59 -5.80 6.38
N ASP A 163 -9.87 -6.73 7.29
CA ASP A 163 -9.34 -6.73 8.67
C ASP A 163 -7.85 -7.11 8.76
N GLN A 164 -7.26 -7.63 7.69
CA GLN A 164 -5.83 -7.95 7.60
C GLN A 164 -4.98 -6.75 7.13
N ILE A 165 -5.61 -5.65 6.70
CA ILE A 165 -4.92 -4.40 6.39
C ILE A 165 -4.91 -3.51 7.63
N HIS A 166 -3.75 -2.98 8.00
CA HIS A 166 -3.57 -2.21 9.22
C HIS A 166 -3.09 -0.78 8.94
N PHE A 167 -3.77 0.19 9.55
CA PHE A 167 -3.31 1.58 9.59
C PHE A 167 -2.55 1.81 10.91
N PHE A 168 -1.24 2.05 10.81
CA PHE A 168 -0.39 2.37 11.94
C PHE A 168 -0.58 3.83 12.39
N LYS A 169 -1.66 4.05 13.15
CA LYS A 169 -2.07 5.36 13.70
C LYS A 169 -1.10 5.99 14.70
N ASP A 170 -0.09 5.23 15.11
CA ASP A 170 0.86 5.49 16.19
C ASP A 170 2.30 5.65 15.68
N ILE A 171 2.61 5.23 14.44
CA ILE A 171 3.94 5.42 13.84
C ILE A 171 3.98 6.75 13.11
N GLY A 172 4.38 7.82 13.81
CA GLY A 172 4.58 9.13 13.18
C GLY A 172 5.65 9.10 12.09
N TYR A 173 5.27 9.46 10.87
CA TYR A 173 6.07 9.26 9.66
C TYR A 173 5.95 10.43 8.69
N LYS A 174 7.05 10.83 8.04
CA LYS A 174 7.04 11.80 6.93
C LYS A 174 7.98 11.37 5.82
N HIS A 175 7.52 11.57 4.60
CA HIS A 175 8.33 11.49 3.39
C HIS A 175 7.93 12.67 2.48
N ALA A 176 8.91 13.44 2.00
CA ALA A 176 8.67 14.70 1.29
C ALA A 176 7.70 15.63 2.07
N GLU A 177 6.64 16.11 1.42
CA GLU A 177 5.68 17.06 1.99
C GLU A 177 4.55 16.39 2.80
N PHE A 178 4.43 15.06 2.77
CA PHE A 178 3.32 14.35 3.40
C PHE A 178 3.75 13.73 4.72
N ALA A 179 3.02 14.06 5.79
CA ALA A 179 3.26 13.57 7.13
C ALA A 179 2.00 12.90 7.70
N HIS A 180 2.19 11.74 8.32
CA HIS A 180 1.25 11.18 9.29
C HIS A 180 1.77 11.53 10.68
N CYS A 181 0.99 12.28 11.45
CA CYS A 181 1.34 12.62 12.83
C CYS A 181 0.26 12.08 13.78
N PRO A 182 0.58 11.12 14.67
CA PRO A 182 -0.36 10.61 15.66
C PRO A 182 -1.03 11.72 16.45
N GLN A 183 -2.24 11.48 16.94
CA GLN A 183 -3.05 12.51 17.61
C GLN A 183 -3.34 12.12 19.07
N GLY A 184 -3.60 13.12 19.92
CA GLY A 184 -4.15 12.92 21.25
C GLY A 184 -3.30 12.06 22.20
N LYS A 185 -3.79 10.85 22.52
CA LYS A 185 -3.12 9.94 23.47
C LYS A 185 -1.88 9.31 22.83
N GLN A 186 -2.01 8.83 21.60
CA GLN A 186 -0.93 8.21 20.81
C GLN A 186 0.25 9.17 20.65
N TRP A 187 -0.02 10.45 20.37
CA TRP A 187 1.04 11.46 20.26
C TRP A 187 1.87 11.61 21.54
N ARG A 188 1.19 11.61 22.71
CA ARG A 188 1.84 11.81 24.02
C ARG A 188 2.62 10.57 24.46
N GLU A 189 2.03 9.39 24.30
CA GLU A 189 2.64 8.13 24.74
C GLU A 189 3.79 7.71 23.83
N GLY A 190 3.69 7.96 22.52
CA GLY A 190 4.80 7.74 21.58
C GLY A 190 5.86 8.84 21.61
N HIS A 191 5.86 9.75 22.60
CA HIS A 191 6.78 10.89 22.71
C HIS A 191 7.02 11.62 21.38
N CYS A 192 5.95 11.83 20.61
CA CYS A 192 6.06 12.30 19.24
C CYS A 192 6.64 13.71 19.14
N SER A 193 7.41 13.96 18.08
CA SER A 193 8.07 15.24 17.80
C SER A 193 7.52 15.99 16.58
N CYS A 194 6.54 15.42 15.87
CA CYS A 194 5.83 16.10 14.78
C CYS A 194 4.83 17.13 15.30
N ASP A 195 4.55 18.15 14.50
CA ASP A 195 3.43 19.07 14.73
C ASP A 195 2.11 18.35 14.41
N PRO A 196 1.18 18.17 15.37
CA PRO A 196 -0.09 17.51 15.12
C PRO A 196 -0.94 18.18 14.02
N ASN A 197 -0.68 19.45 13.68
CA ASN A 197 -1.37 20.17 12.62
C ASN A 197 -0.74 19.94 11.23
N ASP A 198 0.53 19.51 11.15
CA ASP A 198 1.16 19.03 9.90
C ASP A 198 0.80 17.56 9.70
N ASN A 199 -0.47 17.29 9.38
CA ASN A 199 -0.99 15.94 9.23
C ASN A 199 -1.84 15.79 7.97
N PHE A 200 -1.44 14.84 7.12
CA PHE A 200 -2.07 14.54 5.85
C PHE A 200 -3.34 13.68 6.00
N ASP A 201 -3.49 12.94 7.09
CA ASP A 201 -4.55 11.96 7.33
C ASP A 201 -5.95 12.39 6.86
N PHE A 202 -6.34 13.64 7.13
CA PHE A 202 -7.68 14.16 6.78
C PHE A 202 -7.65 15.33 5.78
N ALA A 203 -6.52 15.54 5.10
CA ALA A 203 -6.42 16.45 3.97
C ALA A 203 -7.41 16.06 2.85
N GLN A 204 -7.76 17.01 1.98
CA GLN A 204 -8.74 16.78 0.92
C GLN A 204 -8.32 15.64 -0.03
N ASN A 205 -7.01 15.50 -0.26
CA ASN A 205 -6.42 14.49 -1.12
C ASN A 205 -5.85 13.29 -0.33
N SER A 206 -6.33 13.02 0.88
CA SER A 206 -6.04 11.77 1.59
C SER A 206 -7.12 10.73 1.35
N CYS A 207 -6.71 9.47 1.27
CA CYS A 207 -7.62 8.33 1.13
C CYS A 207 -7.95 7.66 2.47
N LEU A 208 -7.46 8.19 3.60
CA LEU A 208 -7.66 7.56 4.91
C LEU A 208 -9.16 7.49 5.28
N ARG A 209 -9.96 8.46 4.86
CA ARG A 209 -11.43 8.44 5.06
C ARG A 209 -12.11 7.30 4.32
N HIS A 210 -11.59 6.87 3.17
CA HIS A 210 -12.11 5.68 2.48
C HIS A 210 -11.76 4.42 3.27
N PHE A 211 -10.52 4.34 3.79
CA PHE A 211 -10.08 3.21 4.59
C PHE A 211 -10.86 3.07 5.90
N MET A 212 -11.05 4.16 6.66
CA MET A 212 -11.74 4.11 7.95
C MET A 212 -13.19 3.64 7.84
N ARG A 213 -13.89 4.04 6.76
CA ARG A 213 -15.27 3.62 6.49
C ARG A 213 -15.45 2.12 6.28
N LEU A 214 -14.37 1.37 6.02
CA LEU A 214 -14.43 -0.09 5.87
C LEU A 214 -14.75 -0.81 7.19
N HIS A 215 -14.48 -0.14 8.32
CA HIS A 215 -14.55 -0.70 9.67
C HIS A 215 -15.59 -0.01 10.56
N ASP A 216 -16.35 0.93 9.99
CA ASP A 216 -17.50 1.59 10.63
C ASP A 216 -18.75 0.69 10.68
#